data_AF-A0A2G3E646-F1
#
_entry.id   AF-A0A2G3E646-F1
#
_cell.length_a   1.000
_cell.length_b   1.000
_cell.length_c   1.000
_cell.angle_alpha   90.00
_cell.angle_beta   90.00
_cell.angle_gamma   90.00
#
_symmetry.space_group_name_H-M   'P 1'
#
loop_
_entity.id
_entity.type
_entity.pdbx_description
1 polymer ?
#
loop_
_entity_poly.entity_id
_entity_poly.type
_entity_poly.pdbx_seq_one_letter_code
_entity_poly.pdbx_strand_id
1 'polypeptide(L)'
;MENGLEMYKAFIDGLVERKDSVRGKWILGNGYPNTDENRDINEFLSMLSNEQKRIIVQMVIEARESGIHDTLQYMNEMMDCRDLVLSQKGEPYPYDHFDSMYYDFIARCAGDEWPE
;
A
#
# COMPACT_ATOMS: atom_id res chain seq x y z
N MET A 1 -5.28 -3.68 -27.71
CA MET A 1 -5.99 -3.46 -26.44
C MET A 1 -5.10 -3.99 -25.35
N GLU A 2 -4.75 -3.16 -24.37
CA GLU A 2 -4.11 -3.66 -23.14
C GLU A 2 -5.12 -4.61 -22.48
N ASN A 3 -4.68 -5.82 -22.13
CA ASN A 3 -5.52 -6.82 -21.48
C ASN A 3 -5.91 -6.28 -20.09
N GLY A 4 -7.21 -6.27 -19.73
CA GLY A 4 -7.69 -5.81 -18.42
C GLY A 4 -6.99 -6.52 -17.26
N LEU A 5 -6.52 -7.76 -17.47
CA LEU A 5 -5.68 -8.50 -16.53
C LEU A 5 -4.33 -7.82 -16.28
N GLU A 6 -3.64 -7.36 -17.32
CA GLU A 6 -2.34 -6.70 -17.17
C GLU A 6 -2.49 -5.33 -16.49
N MET A 7 -3.60 -4.64 -16.75
CA MET A 7 -3.92 -3.40 -16.03
C MET A 7 -4.20 -3.65 -14.55
N TYR A 8 -4.89 -4.74 -14.23
CA TYR A 8 -5.15 -5.15 -12.86
C TYR A 8 -3.87 -5.51 -12.11
N LYS A 9 -3.00 -6.33 -12.71
CA LYS A 9 -1.68 -6.67 -12.14
C LYS A 9 -0.88 -5.39 -11.86
N ALA A 10 -0.79 -4.50 -12.84
CA ALA A 10 -0.10 -3.22 -12.68
C ALA A 10 -0.74 -2.31 -11.62
N PHE A 11 -2.06 -2.37 -11.43
CA PHE A 11 -2.75 -1.65 -10.37
C PHE A 11 -2.31 -2.15 -8.98
N ILE A 12 -2.34 -3.46 -8.75
CA ILE A 12 -1.91 -4.08 -7.49
C ILE A 12 -0.41 -3.86 -7.26
N ASP A 13 0.44 -4.11 -8.26
CA ASP A 13 1.88 -3.88 -8.17
C ASP A 13 2.20 -2.42 -7.84
N GLY A 14 1.44 -1.48 -8.42
CA GLY A 14 1.54 -0.06 -8.08
C GLY A 14 1.22 0.25 -6.61
N LEU A 15 0.30 -0.47 -5.98
CA LEU A 15 0.03 -0.34 -4.54
C LEU A 15 1.19 -0.90 -3.69
N VAL A 16 1.75 -2.04 -4.11
CA VAL A 16 2.90 -2.70 -3.45
C VAL A 16 4.11 -1.76 -3.42
N GLU A 17 4.45 -1.12 -4.54
CA GLU A 17 5.53 -0.13 -4.61
C GLU A 17 5.35 1.05 -3.65
N ARG A 18 4.10 1.36 -3.29
CA ARG A 18 3.75 2.49 -2.43
C ARG A 18 3.67 2.10 -0.96
N LYS A 19 3.78 0.82 -0.60
CA LYS A 19 3.66 0.38 0.80
C LYS A 19 4.78 0.93 1.69
N ASP A 20 6.02 0.99 1.17
CA ASP A 20 7.24 1.39 1.89
C ASP A 20 7.43 2.91 2.04
N SER A 21 6.33 3.64 2.28
CA SER A 21 6.19 5.09 2.52
C SER A 21 7.47 5.92 2.66
N VAL A 22 7.51 7.07 1.98
CA VAL A 22 8.57 8.09 2.14
C VAL A 22 8.81 8.47 3.60
N ARG A 23 7.77 8.36 4.45
CA ARG A 23 7.86 8.63 5.89
C ARG A 23 8.83 7.69 6.61
N GLY A 24 8.90 6.41 6.23
CA GLY A 24 9.85 5.47 6.82
C GLY A 24 11.30 5.92 6.60
N LYS A 25 11.59 6.40 5.37
CA LYS A 25 12.91 6.96 5.02
C LYS A 25 13.22 8.22 5.83
N TRP A 26 12.24 9.10 6.04
CA TRP A 26 12.42 10.31 6.85
C TRP A 26 12.68 10.00 8.32
N ILE A 27 11.92 9.07 8.90
CA ILE A 27 12.06 8.65 10.31
C ILE A 27 13.47 8.08 10.57
N LEU A 28 13.97 7.22 9.67
CA LEU A 28 15.32 6.66 9.80
C LEU A 28 16.43 7.67 9.49
N GLY A 29 16.14 8.67 8.66
CA GLY A 29 17.07 9.73 8.31
C GLY A 29 17.05 10.91 9.29
N ASN A 30 17.06 12.11 8.72
CA ASN A 30 17.15 13.39 9.43
C ASN A 30 15.79 13.91 9.94
N GLY A 31 14.73 13.11 9.88
CA GLY A 31 13.38 13.53 10.19
C GLY A 31 12.61 14.06 8.98
N TYR A 32 11.43 14.61 9.27
CA TYR A 32 10.50 15.22 8.32
C TYR A 32 11.04 16.58 7.81
N PRO A 33 10.48 17.14 6.72
CA PRO A 33 10.84 18.47 6.24
C PRO A 33 10.85 19.51 7.39
N ASN A 34 11.85 20.38 7.40
CA ASN A 34 12.02 21.38 8.46
C ASN A 34 10.99 22.52 8.30
N THR A 35 9.84 22.34 8.94
CA THR A 35 8.71 23.28 9.00
C THR A 35 8.23 23.39 10.44
N ASP A 36 7.54 24.49 10.78
CA ASP A 36 6.99 24.68 12.13
C ASP A 36 6.02 23.56 12.53
N GLU A 37 5.25 23.05 11.56
CA GLU A 37 4.31 21.93 11.76
C GLU A 37 5.00 20.61 12.15
N ASN A 38 6.23 20.40 11.65
CA ASN A 38 6.99 19.18 11.90
C ASN A 38 7.96 19.31 13.08
N ARG A 39 8.03 20.48 13.74
CA ARG A 39 9.03 20.75 14.77
C ARG A 39 8.99 19.71 15.89
N ASP A 40 7.82 19.48 16.46
CA ASP A 40 7.65 18.59 17.61
C ASP A 40 7.93 17.12 17.21
N ILE A 41 7.58 16.73 15.99
CA ILE A 41 7.90 15.41 15.43
C ILE A 41 9.42 15.25 15.27
N ASN A 42 10.10 16.25 14.70
CA ASN A 42 11.53 16.20 14.47
C ASN A 42 12.33 16.25 15.77
N GLU A 43 11.90 17.03 16.75
CA GLU A 43 12.46 17.05 18.09
C GLU A 43 12.33 15.67 18.75
N PHE A 44 11.14 15.07 18.71
CA PHE A 44 10.94 13.70 19.20
C PHE A 44 11.85 12.69 18.49
N LEU A 45 11.89 12.70 17.15
CA LEU A 45 12.74 11.78 16.38
C LEU A 45 14.23 11.97 16.66
N SER A 46 14.69 13.18 17.01
CA SER A 46 16.08 13.44 17.34
C SER A 46 16.52 12.80 18.67
N MET A 47 15.58 12.53 19.57
CA MET A 47 15.84 11.89 20.87
C MET A 47 15.94 10.37 20.79
N LEU A 48 15.53 9.78 19.66
CA LEU A 48 15.46 8.34 19.48
C LEU A 48 16.75 7.75 18.91
N SER A 49 17.14 6.60 19.44
CA SER A 49 18.13 5.74 18.81
C SER A 49 17.64 5.19 17.47
N ASN A 50 18.57 4.74 16.62
CA ASN A 50 18.22 4.10 15.35
C ASN A 50 17.35 2.85 15.53
N GLU A 51 17.51 2.11 16.63
CA GLU A 51 16.70 0.93 16.88
C GLU A 51 15.25 1.30 17.25
N GLN A 52 15.06 2.34 18.06
CA GLN A 52 13.72 2.87 18.34
C GLN A 52 13.05 3.44 17.08
N LYS A 53 13.82 4.12 16.22
CA LYS A 53 13.32 4.60 14.92
C LYS A 53 12.85 3.47 14.02
N ARG A 54 13.56 2.32 14.00
CA ARG A 54 13.15 1.14 13.23
C ARG A 54 11.80 0.59 13.70
N ILE A 55 11.56 0.55 15.01
CA ILE A 55 10.26 0.15 15.56
C ILE A 55 9.15 1.08 15.06
N ILE A 56 9.37 2.41 15.08
CA ILE A 56 8.39 3.37 14.56
C ILE A 56 8.17 3.19 13.07
N VAL A 57 9.23 2.97 12.28
CA VAL A 57 9.09 2.71 10.85
C VAL A 57 8.24 1.48 10.59
N GLN A 58 8.47 0.40 11.34
CA GLN A 58 7.68 -0.81 11.24
C GLN A 58 6.19 -0.52 11.50
N MET A 59 5.87 0.17 12.60
CA MET A 59 4.49 0.56 12.91
C MET A 59 3.85 1.43 11.82
N VAL A 60 4.60 2.34 11.21
CA VAL A 60 4.10 3.23 10.15
C VAL A 60 3.85 2.45 8.85
N ILE A 61 4.70 1.48 8.52
CA ILE A 61 4.52 0.60 7.36
C ILE A 61 3.30 -0.31 7.59
N GLU A 62 3.20 -0.96 8.74
CA GLU A 62 2.05 -1.81 9.11
C GLU A 62 0.73 -1.05 9.07
N ALA A 63 0.68 0.16 9.61
CA ALA A 63 -0.51 1.00 9.55
C ALA A 63 -0.92 1.36 8.11
N ARG A 64 0.06 1.54 7.22
CA ARG A 64 -0.20 1.82 5.80
C ARG A 64 -0.69 0.57 5.07
N GLU A 65 -0.05 -0.58 5.29
CA GLU A 65 -0.48 -1.86 4.73
C GLU A 65 -1.91 -2.20 5.19
N SER A 66 -2.23 -1.99 6.47
CA SER A 66 -3.60 -2.13 7.00
C SER A 66 -4.60 -1.20 6.32
N GLY A 67 -4.24 0.08 6.08
CA GLY A 67 -5.14 1.01 5.39
C GLY A 67 -5.39 0.63 3.92
N ILE A 68 -4.38 0.09 3.23
CA ILE A 68 -4.53 -0.45 1.87
C ILE A 68 -5.43 -1.69 1.91
N HIS A 69 -5.17 -2.60 2.85
CA HIS A 69 -5.97 -3.80 3.07
C HIS A 69 -7.46 -3.47 3.23
N ASP A 70 -7.80 -2.58 4.18
CA ASP A 70 -9.21 -2.25 4.46
C ASP A 70 -9.90 -1.63 3.24
N THR A 71 -9.16 -0.84 2.46
CA THR A 71 -9.66 -0.25 1.22
C THR A 71 -9.94 -1.31 0.15
N LEU A 72 -9.00 -2.24 -0.07
CA LEU A 72 -9.15 -3.31 -1.05
C LEU A 72 -10.24 -4.30 -0.65
N GLN A 73 -10.35 -4.60 0.65
CA GLN A 73 -11.43 -5.44 1.18
C GLN A 73 -12.79 -4.80 0.95
N TYR A 74 -12.93 -3.50 1.24
CA TYR A 74 -14.16 -2.77 0.94
C TYR A 74 -14.49 -2.78 -0.56
N MET A 75 -13.50 -2.63 -1.44
CA MET A 75 -13.71 -2.73 -2.89
C MET A 75 -14.23 -4.12 -3.29
N ASN A 76 -13.63 -5.20 -2.79
CA ASN A 76 -14.14 -6.56 -3.02
C ASN A 76 -15.58 -6.69 -2.54
N GLU A 77 -15.90 -6.29 -1.31
CA GLU A 77 -17.27 -6.34 -0.78
C GLU A 77 -18.28 -5.60 -1.68
N MET A 78 -17.89 -4.47 -2.24
CA MET A 78 -18.73 -3.72 -3.18
C MET A 78 -18.89 -4.43 -4.53
N MET A 79 -17.86 -5.14 -5.01
CA MET A 79 -17.95 -5.97 -6.21
C MET A 79 -18.89 -7.17 -5.96
N ASP A 80 -18.70 -7.89 -4.84
CA ASP A 80 -19.48 -9.07 -4.46
C ASP A 80 -20.97 -8.76 -4.21
N CYS A 81 -21.26 -7.65 -3.50
CA CYS A 81 -22.58 -7.41 -2.92
C CYS A 81 -23.38 -6.30 -3.61
N ARG A 82 -22.77 -5.50 -4.48
CA ARG A 82 -23.36 -4.26 -5.02
C ARG A 82 -23.07 -4.04 -6.51
N ASP A 83 -22.61 -5.07 -7.21
CA ASP A 83 -22.34 -5.06 -8.66
C ASP A 83 -21.36 -3.93 -9.08
N LEU A 84 -20.42 -3.55 -8.19
CA LEU A 84 -19.37 -2.59 -8.54
C LEU A 84 -18.45 -3.19 -9.60
N VAL A 85 -18.15 -2.42 -10.65
CA VAL A 85 -17.17 -2.79 -11.68
C VAL A 85 -16.06 -1.76 -11.71
N LEU A 86 -14.85 -2.17 -11.36
CA LEU A 86 -13.64 -1.37 -11.56
C LEU A 86 -13.21 -1.50 -13.03
N SER A 87 -12.93 -0.38 -13.68
CA SER A 87 -12.45 -0.38 -15.07
C SER A 87 -11.42 0.71 -15.31
N GLN A 88 -10.52 0.45 -16.25
CA GLN A 88 -9.48 1.38 -16.68
C GLN A 88 -9.49 1.46 -18.21
N LYS A 89 -9.56 2.69 -18.74
CA LYS A 89 -9.68 2.94 -20.20
C LYS A 89 -10.86 2.20 -20.86
N GLY A 90 -11.92 1.92 -20.11
CA GLY A 90 -13.11 1.18 -20.58
C GLY A 90 -12.97 -0.34 -20.54
N GLU A 91 -11.80 -0.88 -20.17
CA GLU A 91 -11.60 -2.30 -19.94
C GLU A 91 -11.88 -2.61 -18.46
N PRO A 92 -12.80 -3.55 -18.13
CA PRO A 92 -13.03 -3.94 -16.75
C PRO A 92 -11.83 -4.69 -16.19
N TYR A 93 -11.53 -4.49 -14.91
CA TYR A 93 -10.64 -5.39 -14.19
C TYR A 93 -11.32 -6.74 -14.05
N PRO A 94 -10.55 -7.84 -14.19
CA PRO A 94 -11.06 -9.16 -13.87
C PRO A 94 -11.51 -9.19 -12.41
N TYR A 95 -12.70 -9.73 -12.18
CA TYR A 95 -13.20 -10.03 -10.85
C TYR A 95 -12.98 -11.51 -10.59
N ASP A 96 -12.36 -11.83 -9.44
CA ASP A 96 -12.15 -13.19 -8.96
C ASP A 96 -11.38 -14.11 -9.93
N HIS A 97 -10.41 -13.56 -10.65
CA HIS A 97 -9.58 -14.32 -11.59
C HIS A 97 -8.43 -15.07 -10.92
N PHE A 98 -7.86 -14.52 -9.84
CA PHE A 98 -6.89 -15.19 -8.99
C PHE A 98 -7.54 -15.49 -7.64
N ASP A 99 -7.48 -14.50 -6.75
CA ASP A 99 -8.17 -14.43 -5.47
C ASP A 99 -8.74 -13.01 -5.33
N SER A 100 -9.03 -12.59 -4.09
CA SER A 100 -9.46 -11.23 -3.79
C SER A 100 -8.35 -10.20 -4.03
N MET A 101 -8.73 -8.94 -4.31
CA MET A 101 -7.75 -7.86 -4.49
C MET A 101 -6.77 -7.69 -3.31
N TYR A 102 -7.24 -7.92 -2.08
CA TYR A 102 -6.37 -7.81 -0.90
C TYR A 102 -5.37 -8.98 -0.85
N TYR A 103 -5.80 -10.18 -1.22
CA TYR A 103 -4.95 -11.36 -1.18
C TYR A 103 -3.80 -11.21 -2.17
N ASP A 104 -4.12 -10.78 -3.39
CA ASP A 104 -3.13 -10.47 -4.41
C ASP A 104 -2.12 -9.43 -3.90
N PHE A 105 -2.60 -8.34 -3.28
CA PHE A 105 -1.73 -7.33 -2.67
C PHE A 105 -0.77 -7.91 -1.62
N ILE A 106 -1.27 -8.73 -0.68
CA ILE A 106 -0.42 -9.33 0.36
C ILE A 106 0.59 -10.32 -0.23
N ALA A 107 0.16 -11.16 -1.17
CA ALA A 107 1.06 -12.09 -1.86
C ALA A 107 2.18 -11.32 -2.60
N ARG A 108 1.84 -10.20 -3.26
CA ARG A 108 2.86 -9.36 -3.91
C ARG A 108 3.78 -8.67 -2.91
N CYS A 109 3.26 -8.25 -1.76
CA CYS A 109 4.07 -7.71 -0.67
C CYS A 109 5.05 -8.74 -0.11
N ALA A 110 4.68 -10.03 -0.10
CA ALA A 110 5.55 -11.14 0.28
C ALA A 110 6.58 -11.52 -0.80
N GLY A 111 6.42 -11.01 -2.02
CA GLY A 111 7.32 -11.26 -3.15
C GLY A 111 6.90 -12.41 -4.07
N ASP A 112 5.66 -12.88 -3.96
CA ASP A 112 5.13 -13.95 -4.81
C ASP A 112 4.95 -13.46 -6.26
N GLU A 113 5.24 -14.33 -7.23
CA GLU A 113 5.00 -14.06 -8.67
C GLU A 113 3.54 -14.29 -9.06
N TRP A 114 3.08 -13.63 -10.13
CA TRP A 114 1.68 -13.73 -10.59
C TRP A 114 1.42 -15.14 -11.12
N PRO A 115 0.29 -15.79 -10.75
CA PRO A 115 -0.08 -17.07 -11.33
C PRO A 115 -0.22 -17.00 -12.86
N GLU A 116 0.05 -18.12 -13.53
CA GLU A 116 -0.17 -18.31 -14.98
C GLU A 116 -1.65 -18.52 -15.33
#